data_AF-A0AAN6EET3-F1
#
_entry.id   AF-A0AAN6EET3-F1
#
_cell.length_a   1.000
_cell.length_b   1.000
_cell.length_c   1.000
_cell.angle_alpha   90.00
_cell.angle_beta   90.00
_cell.angle_gamma   90.00
#
_symmetry.space_group_name_H-M   'P 1'
#
loop_
_entity.id
_entity.type
_entity.pdbx_description
1 polymer ?
#
loop_
_entity_poly.entity_id
_entity_poly.type
_entity_poly.pdbx_seq_one_letter_code
_entity_poly.pdbx_strand_id
1 'polypeptide(L)'
;MSIAGNFSQLQRQLYLLGYSQQLPEEGVPLVSTLLKDMQASLDRVKELEDANLKLEREERTSRAGSEKYKSELHALRTENNSMRTEVLNYTRELDALRRDARGEAYKTAKAQDDLKLENMRIRAEHAETRRRLDECQKRLEARISEQDPGGRIPQIVTNRQPLAFARNTGAPVSPQPAIVDLVDLSSR
;
A
#
# COMPACT_ATOMS: atom_id res chain seq x y z
N MET A 1 -43.82 29.39 69.88
CA MET A 1 -44.23 28.04 70.34
C MET A 1 -43.83 27.90 71.80
N SER A 2 -44.75 27.51 72.69
CA SER A 2 -44.49 27.41 74.13
C SER A 2 -43.52 26.24 74.44
N ILE A 3 -42.58 26.47 75.37
CA ILE A 3 -41.55 25.51 75.80
C ILE A 3 -42.19 24.21 76.34
N ALA A 4 -43.32 24.31 77.03
CA ALA A 4 -44.08 23.18 77.56
C ALA A 4 -44.68 22.27 76.46
N GLY A 5 -45.02 22.85 75.30
CA GLY A 5 -45.52 22.10 74.15
C GLY A 5 -44.46 21.18 73.55
N ASN A 6 -43.22 21.69 73.41
CA ASN A 6 -42.08 20.93 72.93
C ASN A 6 -41.61 19.85 73.93
N PHE A 7 -41.69 20.12 75.23
CA PHE A 7 -41.33 19.19 76.30
C PHE A 7 -42.17 17.90 76.26
N SER A 8 -43.50 18.05 76.26
CA SER A 8 -44.42 16.91 76.25
C SER A 8 -44.35 16.07 74.97
N GLN A 9 -43.91 16.67 73.86
CA GLN A 9 -43.73 15.97 72.58
C GLN A 9 -42.44 15.16 72.56
N LEU A 10 -41.32 15.76 73.00
CA LEU A 10 -40.03 15.07 73.11
C LEU A 10 -40.10 13.90 74.10
N GLN A 11 -40.77 14.09 75.24
CA GLN A 11 -40.90 13.04 76.24
C GLN A 11 -41.76 11.87 75.76
N ARG A 12 -42.80 12.14 74.96
CA ARG A 12 -43.58 11.08 74.28
C ARG A 12 -42.73 10.32 73.26
N GLN A 13 -41.91 11.00 72.48
CA GLN A 13 -41.02 10.37 71.50
C GLN A 13 -39.97 9.49 72.18
N LEU A 14 -39.35 9.96 73.26
CA LEU A 14 -38.40 9.20 74.06
C LEU A 14 -39.05 7.97 74.71
N TYR A 15 -40.27 8.12 75.22
CA TYR A 15 -41.05 7.00 75.76
C TYR A 15 -41.32 5.91 74.72
N LEU A 16 -41.69 6.30 73.49
CA LEU A 16 -41.88 5.35 72.37
C LEU A 16 -40.59 4.63 71.97
N LEU A 17 -39.44 5.25 72.19
CA LEU A 17 -38.11 4.67 71.98
C LEU A 17 -37.62 3.82 73.17
N GLY A 18 -38.46 3.66 74.21
CA GLY A 18 -38.15 2.85 75.40
C GLY A 18 -37.44 3.62 76.52
N TYR A 19 -37.20 4.92 76.36
CA TYR A 19 -36.61 5.76 77.41
C TYR A 19 -37.72 6.26 78.34
N SER A 20 -37.84 5.63 79.51
CA SER A 20 -38.84 5.96 80.53
C SER A 20 -38.38 6.99 81.57
N GLN A 21 -37.11 7.38 81.53
CA GLN A 21 -36.54 8.34 82.47
C GLN A 21 -37.07 9.76 82.18
N GLN A 22 -37.60 10.43 83.21
CA GLN A 22 -38.08 11.81 83.09
C GLN A 22 -36.89 12.75 82.84
N LEU A 23 -36.93 13.50 81.74
CA LEU A 23 -35.94 14.56 81.52
C LEU A 23 -36.31 15.81 82.34
N PRO A 24 -35.32 16.49 82.94
CA PRO A 24 -35.54 17.82 83.48
C PRO A 24 -35.93 18.79 82.34
N GLU A 25 -36.92 19.65 82.59
CA GLU A 25 -37.42 20.63 81.59
C GLU A 25 -36.31 21.52 81.03
N GLU A 26 -35.31 21.86 81.85
CA GLU A 26 -34.14 22.67 81.47
C GLU A 26 -33.25 22.00 80.40
N GLY A 27 -33.21 20.66 80.34
CA GLY A 27 -32.37 19.91 79.40
C GLY A 27 -32.99 19.71 78.02
N VAL A 28 -34.30 19.96 77.86
CA VAL A 28 -35.04 19.69 76.62
C VAL A 28 -34.57 20.49 75.40
N PRO A 29 -34.22 21.79 75.50
CA PRO A 29 -33.68 22.53 74.37
C PRO A 29 -32.38 21.92 73.82
N LEU A 30 -31.48 21.47 74.71
CA LEU A 30 -30.22 20.85 74.33
C LEU A 30 -30.45 19.52 73.61
N VAL A 31 -31.28 18.63 74.19
CA VAL A 31 -31.59 17.33 73.58
C VAL A 31 -32.31 17.49 72.25
N SER A 32 -33.23 18.44 72.13
CA SER A 32 -33.88 18.75 70.85
C SER A 32 -32.88 19.22 69.80
N THR A 33 -31.87 20.01 70.19
CA THR A 33 -30.82 20.50 69.28
C THR A 33 -29.93 19.34 68.84
N LEU A 34 -29.46 18.50 69.77
CA LEU A 34 -28.64 17.33 69.45
C LEU A 34 -29.35 16.35 68.51
N LEU A 35 -30.65 16.10 68.70
CA LEU A 35 -31.42 15.23 67.81
C LEU A 35 -31.58 15.82 66.41
N LYS A 36 -31.76 17.15 66.30
CA LYS A 36 -31.80 17.84 65.00
C LYS A 36 -30.44 17.78 64.31
N ASP A 37 -29.35 18.02 65.04
CA ASP A 37 -27.99 17.95 64.51
C ASP A 37 -27.65 16.52 64.05
N MET A 38 -28.04 15.51 64.83
CA MET A 38 -27.87 14.10 64.46
C MET A 38 -28.70 13.73 63.22
N GLN A 39 -29.94 14.18 63.14
CA GLN A 39 -30.78 13.98 61.95
C GLN A 39 -30.13 14.63 60.72
N ALA A 40 -29.68 15.88 60.83
CA ALA A 40 -28.98 16.58 59.76
C ALA A 40 -27.67 15.86 59.36
N SER A 41 -26.92 15.33 60.33
CA SER A 41 -25.72 14.53 60.05
C SER A 41 -26.04 13.21 59.33
N LEU A 42 -27.13 12.53 59.70
CA LEU A 42 -27.55 11.29 59.03
C LEU A 42 -28.03 11.55 57.59
N ASP A 43 -28.78 12.64 57.38
CA ASP A 43 -29.20 13.05 56.05
C ASP A 43 -27.98 13.41 55.19
N ARG A 44 -26.98 14.09 55.78
CA ARG A 44 -25.72 14.39 55.10
C ARG A 44 -24.91 13.15 54.75
N VAL A 45 -24.88 12.14 55.62
CA VAL A 45 -24.21 10.86 55.34
C VAL A 45 -24.88 10.17 54.15
N LYS A 46 -26.22 10.13 54.09
CA LYS A 46 -26.94 9.55 52.95
C LYS A 46 -26.63 10.28 51.64
N GLU A 47 -26.62 11.61 51.65
CA GLU A 47 -26.24 12.40 50.47
C GLU A 47 -24.82 12.06 49.98
N LEU A 48 -23.88 11.88 50.92
CA LEU A 48 -22.50 11.51 50.59
C LEU A 48 -22.39 10.07 50.07
N GLU A 49 -23.16 9.13 50.62
CA GLU A 49 -23.22 7.75 50.12
C GLU A 49 -23.74 7.70 48.68
N ASP A 50 -24.83 8.42 48.39
CA ASP A 50 -25.39 8.51 47.04
C ASP A 50 -24.41 9.16 46.06
N ALA A 51 -23.74 10.25 46.48
CA ALA A 51 -22.71 10.89 45.68
C ALA A 51 -21.52 9.96 45.42
N ASN A 52 -21.10 9.18 46.42
CA ASN A 52 -19.99 8.25 46.28
C ASN A 52 -20.34 7.10 45.31
N LEU A 53 -21.55 6.55 45.40
CA LEU A 53 -22.04 5.55 44.45
C LEU A 53 -22.10 6.08 43.01
N LYS A 54 -22.43 7.36 42.84
CA LYS A 54 -22.40 8.01 41.52
C LYS A 54 -20.95 8.11 41.01
N LEU A 55 -20.02 8.56 41.84
CA LEU A 55 -18.60 8.67 41.49
C LEU A 55 -18.00 7.30 41.12
N GLU A 56 -18.33 6.23 41.86
CA GLU A 56 -17.87 4.88 41.52
C GLU A 56 -18.36 4.42 40.14
N ARG A 57 -19.61 4.74 39.77
CA ARG A 57 -20.15 4.41 38.45
C ARG A 57 -19.46 5.21 37.34
N GLU A 58 -19.24 6.50 37.56
CA GLU A 58 -18.51 7.38 36.65
C GLU A 58 -17.05 6.92 36.48
N GLU A 59 -16.39 6.50 37.56
CA GLU A 59 -15.04 5.97 37.51
C GLU A 59 -14.97 4.67 36.69
N ARG A 60 -15.89 3.72 36.92
CA ARG A 60 -15.92 2.45 36.17
C ARG A 60 -16.15 2.69 34.67
N THR A 61 -17.05 3.59 34.31
CA THR A 61 -17.33 3.92 32.91
C THR A 61 -16.15 4.65 32.25
N SER A 62 -15.52 5.59 32.96
CA SER A 62 -14.31 6.29 32.51
C SER A 62 -13.13 5.33 32.29
N ARG A 63 -12.91 4.39 33.23
CA ARG A 63 -11.89 3.35 33.09
C ARG A 63 -12.16 2.45 31.88
N ALA A 64 -13.39 1.98 31.69
CA ALA A 64 -13.75 1.15 30.54
C ALA A 64 -13.53 1.89 29.20
N GLY A 65 -13.91 3.17 29.13
CA GLY A 65 -13.64 4.01 27.96
C GLY A 65 -12.14 4.17 27.70
N SER A 66 -11.35 4.42 28.74
CA SER A 66 -9.90 4.57 28.65
C SER A 66 -9.20 3.31 28.14
N GLU A 67 -9.61 2.13 28.61
CA GLU A 67 -9.05 0.85 28.14
C GLU A 67 -9.37 0.59 26.66
N LYS A 68 -10.58 0.96 26.21
CA LYS A 68 -10.94 0.90 24.79
C LYS A 68 -10.03 1.80 23.94
N TYR A 69 -9.79 3.03 24.37
CA TYR A 69 -8.88 3.92 23.63
C TYR A 69 -7.44 3.42 23.63
N LYS A 70 -6.96 2.82 24.72
CA LYS A 70 -5.62 2.20 24.75
C LYS A 70 -5.50 1.06 23.76
N SER A 71 -6.52 0.20 23.65
CA SER A 71 -6.49 -0.93 22.71
C SER A 71 -6.55 -0.47 21.25
N GLU A 72 -7.41 0.49 20.93
CA GLU A 72 -7.46 1.12 19.60
C GLU A 72 -6.13 1.78 19.24
N LEU A 73 -5.54 2.53 20.18
CA LEU A 73 -4.26 3.19 19.97
C LEU A 73 -3.11 2.19 19.77
N HIS A 74 -3.13 1.05 20.48
CA HIS A 74 -2.19 -0.03 20.24
C HIS A 74 -2.36 -0.64 18.84
N ALA A 75 -3.60 -0.94 18.43
CA ALA A 75 -3.89 -1.48 17.10
C ALA A 75 -3.38 -0.55 15.98
N LEU A 76 -3.70 0.74 16.08
CA LEU A 76 -3.25 1.76 15.13
C LEU A 76 -1.73 1.89 15.09
N ARG A 77 -1.03 1.77 16.23
CA ARG A 77 0.44 1.77 16.26
C ARG A 77 1.02 0.57 15.52
N THR A 78 0.46 -0.62 15.71
CA THR A 78 0.89 -1.83 15.03
C THR A 78 0.71 -1.70 13.52
N GLU A 79 -0.47 -1.26 13.08
CA GLU A 79 -0.78 -1.02 11.67
C GLU A 79 0.16 0.03 11.06
N ASN A 80 0.38 1.14 11.76
CA ASN A 80 1.29 2.19 11.30
C ASN A 80 2.72 1.69 11.13
N ASN A 81 3.19 0.84 12.04
CA ASN A 81 4.52 0.23 11.92
C ASN A 81 4.60 -0.80 10.77
N SER A 82 3.53 -1.56 10.51
CA SER A 82 3.44 -2.44 9.35
C SER A 82 3.56 -1.64 8.06
N MET A 83 2.72 -0.62 7.90
CA MET A 83 2.72 0.24 6.71
C MET A 83 4.09 0.91 6.49
N ARG A 84 4.74 1.40 7.56
CA ARG A 84 6.10 1.96 7.46
C ARG A 84 7.11 0.94 6.93
N THR A 85 7.00 -0.31 7.36
CA THR A 85 7.88 -1.40 6.92
C THR A 85 7.64 -1.75 5.46
N GLU A 86 6.37 -1.85 5.06
CA GLU A 86 5.98 -2.09 3.66
C GLU A 86 6.49 -0.99 2.73
N VAL A 87 6.32 0.28 3.10
CA VAL A 87 6.84 1.42 2.32
C VAL A 87 8.35 1.34 2.14
N LEU A 88 9.10 0.97 3.19
CA LEU A 88 10.55 0.79 3.09
C LEU A 88 10.93 -0.35 2.15
N ASN A 89 10.19 -1.46 2.18
CA ASN A 89 10.42 -2.60 1.30
C ASN A 89 10.14 -2.24 -0.16
N TYR A 90 8.99 -1.63 -0.45
CA TYR A 90 8.65 -1.17 -1.80
C TYR A 90 9.65 -0.15 -2.34
N THR A 91 10.16 0.74 -1.48
CA THR A 91 11.19 1.70 -1.89
C THR A 91 12.48 0.98 -2.30
N ARG A 92 12.92 -0.02 -1.54
CA ARG A 92 14.11 -0.83 -1.87
C ARG A 92 13.92 -1.64 -3.15
N GLU A 93 12.77 -2.26 -3.33
CA GLU A 93 12.43 -3.01 -4.53
C GLU A 93 12.41 -2.10 -5.76
N LEU A 94 11.78 -0.93 -5.65
CA LEU A 94 11.75 0.06 -6.72
C LEU A 94 13.15 0.54 -7.10
N ASP A 95 14.01 0.79 -6.10
CA ASP A 95 15.39 1.19 -6.35
C ASP A 95 16.23 0.08 -6.99
N ALA A 96 15.99 -1.19 -6.60
CA ALA A 96 16.61 -2.34 -7.25
C ALA A 96 16.17 -2.45 -8.71
N LEU A 97 14.87 -2.41 -8.98
CA LEU A 97 14.30 -2.45 -10.34
C LEU A 97 14.83 -1.30 -11.21
N ARG A 98 14.99 -0.10 -10.65
CA ARG A 98 15.57 1.04 -11.37
C ARG A 98 17.04 0.82 -11.72
N ARG A 99 17.83 0.21 -10.84
CA ARG A 99 19.22 -0.13 -11.12
C ARG A 99 19.32 -1.19 -12.21
N ASP A 100 18.51 -2.23 -12.12
CA ASP A 100 18.48 -3.31 -13.11
C ASP A 100 18.04 -2.79 -14.49
N ALA A 101 16.98 -1.98 -14.54
CA ALA A 101 16.51 -1.36 -15.78
C ALA A 101 17.58 -0.47 -16.42
N ARG A 102 18.32 0.31 -15.63
CA ARG A 102 19.46 1.11 -16.13
C ARG A 102 20.59 0.22 -16.65
N GLY A 103 20.88 -0.88 -15.95
CA GLY A 103 21.86 -1.87 -16.38
C GLY A 103 21.51 -2.48 -17.73
N GLU A 104 20.26 -2.93 -17.91
CA GLU A 104 19.78 -3.49 -19.17
C GLU A 104 19.74 -2.43 -20.30
N ALA A 105 19.32 -1.20 -20.00
CA ALA A 105 19.37 -0.11 -20.97
C ALA A 105 20.80 0.17 -21.46
N TYR A 106 21.78 0.13 -20.55
CA TYR A 106 23.19 0.28 -20.93
C TYR A 106 23.70 -0.89 -21.79
N LYS A 107 23.39 -2.13 -21.41
CA LYS A 107 23.78 -3.33 -22.19
C LYS A 107 23.21 -3.30 -23.59
N THR A 108 21.92 -2.96 -23.72
CA THR A 108 21.23 -2.88 -25.02
C THR A 108 21.77 -1.75 -25.88
N ALA A 109 22.04 -0.56 -25.31
CA ALA A 109 22.68 0.54 -26.02
C ALA A 109 24.07 0.15 -26.55
N LYS A 110 24.90 -0.48 -25.71
CA LYS A 110 26.22 -0.96 -26.11
C LYS A 110 26.13 -1.99 -27.26
N ALA A 111 25.25 -2.98 -27.13
CA ALA A 111 25.04 -3.99 -28.17
C ALA A 111 24.55 -3.36 -29.49
N GLN A 112 23.71 -2.33 -29.40
CA GLN A 112 23.25 -1.59 -30.57
C GLN A 112 24.41 -0.86 -31.26
N ASP A 113 25.31 -0.23 -30.51
CA ASP A 113 26.47 0.46 -31.07
C ASP A 113 27.48 -0.52 -31.68
N ASP A 114 27.73 -1.67 -31.03
CA ASP A 114 28.56 -2.76 -31.57
C ASP A 114 27.99 -3.26 -32.92
N LEU A 115 26.66 -3.45 -33.00
CA LEU A 115 25.98 -3.84 -34.24
C LEU A 115 26.06 -2.76 -35.33
N LYS A 116 25.97 -1.47 -34.98
CA LYS A 116 26.16 -0.38 -35.96
C LYS A 116 27.57 -0.40 -36.54
N LEU A 117 28.59 -0.59 -35.70
CA LEU A 117 29.98 -0.68 -36.13
C LEU A 117 30.20 -1.85 -37.08
N GLU A 118 29.70 -3.04 -36.73
CA GLU A 118 29.83 -4.20 -37.61
C GLU A 118 29.05 -4.02 -38.91
N ASN A 119 27.86 -3.40 -38.87
CA ASN A 119 27.12 -3.10 -40.09
C ASN A 119 27.89 -2.15 -41.01
N MET A 120 28.56 -1.13 -40.47
CA MET A 120 29.43 -0.25 -41.26
C MET A 120 30.60 -1.02 -41.87
N ARG A 121 31.23 -1.94 -41.11
CA ARG A 121 32.31 -2.80 -41.60
C ARG A 121 31.86 -3.66 -42.77
N ILE A 122 30.74 -4.36 -42.62
CA ILE A 122 30.15 -5.20 -43.68
C ILE A 122 29.81 -4.37 -44.92
N ARG A 123 29.26 -3.15 -44.77
CA ARG A 123 28.97 -2.27 -45.92
C ARG A 123 30.24 -1.87 -46.66
N ALA A 124 31.32 -1.56 -45.95
CA ALA A 124 32.61 -1.23 -46.54
C ALA A 124 33.20 -2.42 -47.31
N GLU A 125 33.22 -3.61 -46.70
CA GLU A 125 33.67 -4.85 -47.34
C GLU A 125 32.81 -5.21 -48.58
N HIS A 126 31.49 -5.03 -48.49
CA HIS A 126 30.59 -5.24 -49.63
C HIS A 126 30.87 -4.24 -50.77
N ALA A 127 31.15 -2.98 -50.45
CA ALA A 127 31.52 -1.99 -51.46
C ALA A 127 32.86 -2.33 -52.14
N GLU A 128 33.84 -2.81 -51.37
CA GLU A 128 35.14 -3.23 -51.92
C GLU A 128 35.03 -4.48 -52.80
N THR A 129 34.31 -5.51 -52.34
CA THR A 129 34.07 -6.73 -53.13
C THR A 129 33.34 -6.42 -54.43
N ARG A 130 32.37 -5.50 -54.40
CA ARG A 130 31.68 -5.03 -55.61
C ARG A 130 32.64 -4.34 -56.59
N ARG A 131 33.51 -3.44 -56.11
CA ARG A 131 34.54 -2.79 -56.96
C ARG A 131 35.47 -3.82 -57.60
N ARG A 132 35.95 -4.80 -56.82
CA ARG A 132 36.81 -5.89 -57.34
C ARG A 132 36.09 -6.73 -58.39
N LEU A 133 34.79 -7.00 -58.21
CA LEU A 133 33.97 -7.71 -59.19
C LEU A 133 33.84 -6.91 -60.50
N ASP A 134 33.54 -5.61 -60.39
CA ASP A 134 33.41 -4.71 -61.55
C ASP A 134 34.75 -4.60 -62.32
N GLU A 135 35.89 -4.52 -61.62
CA GLU A 135 37.22 -4.53 -62.23
C GLU A 135 37.54 -5.86 -62.94
N CYS A 136 37.24 -6.99 -62.30
CA CYS A 136 37.39 -8.31 -62.92
C CYS A 136 36.53 -8.45 -64.18
N GLN A 137 35.29 -7.96 -64.14
CA GLN A 137 34.39 -7.97 -65.29
C GLN A 137 34.94 -7.11 -66.43
N LYS A 138 35.38 -5.87 -66.16
CA LYS A 138 36.02 -5.01 -67.17
C LYS A 138 37.26 -5.66 -67.78
N ARG A 139 38.10 -6.32 -66.98
CA ARG A 139 39.28 -7.06 -67.48
C ARG A 139 38.91 -8.26 -68.35
N LEU A 140 37.80 -8.93 -68.05
CA LEU A 140 37.27 -10.01 -68.88
C LEU A 140 36.77 -9.47 -70.22
N GLU A 141 35.99 -8.40 -70.20
CA GLU A 141 35.46 -7.71 -71.39
C GLU A 141 36.58 -7.17 -72.28
N ALA A 142 37.61 -6.56 -71.69
CA ALA A 142 38.80 -6.11 -72.42
C ALA A 142 39.54 -7.27 -73.10
N ARG A 143 39.75 -8.40 -72.39
CA ARG A 143 40.38 -9.58 -72.99
C ARG A 143 39.56 -10.19 -74.13
N ILE A 144 38.23 -10.25 -73.98
CA ILE A 144 37.34 -10.71 -75.06
C ILE A 144 37.49 -9.79 -76.28
N SER A 145 37.57 -8.47 -76.06
CA SER A 145 37.72 -7.49 -77.13
C SER A 145 39.11 -7.55 -77.80
N GLU A 146 40.19 -7.78 -77.04
CA GLU A 146 41.56 -7.94 -77.55
C GLU A 146 41.77 -9.25 -78.31
N GLN A 147 41.04 -10.31 -77.93
CA GLN A 147 41.11 -11.62 -78.59
C GLN A 147 40.36 -11.64 -79.94
N ASP A 148 39.62 -10.59 -80.29
CA ASP A 148 38.83 -10.50 -81.52
C ASP A 148 39.15 -9.25 -82.37
N PRO A 149 40.34 -9.15 -83.01
CA PRO A 149 40.55 -8.20 -84.12
C PRO A 149 39.95 -8.71 -85.45
N GLY A 150 39.34 -9.89 -85.48
CA GLY A 150 38.74 -10.45 -86.69
C GLY A 150 38.50 -11.95 -86.60
N GLY A 151 37.39 -12.39 -86.01
CA GLY A 151 36.99 -13.78 -86.10
C GLY A 151 35.83 -14.17 -85.17
N ARG A 152 34.60 -14.00 -85.67
CA ARG A 152 33.34 -14.66 -85.24
C ARG A 152 33.51 -15.63 -84.06
N ILE A 153 33.28 -15.15 -82.84
CA ILE A 153 33.06 -16.05 -81.70
C ILE A 153 31.72 -16.77 -81.93
N PRO A 154 31.67 -18.11 -81.92
CA PRO A 154 30.41 -18.85 -82.03
C PRO A 154 29.50 -18.45 -80.86
N GLN A 155 28.27 -18.03 -81.16
CA GLN A 155 27.23 -17.97 -80.15
C GLN A 155 27.10 -19.36 -79.54
N ILE A 156 27.61 -19.54 -78.33
CA ILE A 156 27.22 -20.67 -77.49
C ILE A 156 25.77 -20.41 -77.13
N VAL A 157 24.86 -21.05 -77.85
CA VAL A 157 23.46 -21.18 -77.46
C VAL A 157 23.48 -21.92 -76.13
N THR A 158 23.50 -21.19 -75.01
CA THR A 158 23.21 -21.79 -73.72
C THR A 158 21.77 -22.21 -73.77
N ASN A 159 21.54 -23.50 -73.99
CA ASN A 159 20.26 -24.15 -73.80
C ASN A 159 19.98 -24.19 -72.29
N ARG A 160 19.78 -23.01 -71.69
CA ARG A 160 19.20 -22.90 -70.36
C ARG A 160 17.73 -23.26 -70.54
N GLN A 161 17.40 -24.53 -70.33
CA GLN A 161 16.06 -24.85 -69.86
C GLN A 161 15.79 -23.94 -68.66
N PRO A 162 14.70 -23.15 -68.66
CA PRO A 162 14.31 -22.49 -67.44
C PRO A 162 14.05 -23.61 -66.43
N LEU A 163 14.90 -23.71 -65.40
CA LEU A 163 14.47 -24.39 -64.18
C LEU A 163 13.26 -23.59 -63.72
N ALA A 164 12.08 -24.18 -63.93
CA ALA A 164 10.86 -23.71 -63.32
C ALA A 164 11.05 -23.82 -61.82
N PHE A 165 11.57 -22.75 -61.21
CA PHE A 165 11.25 -22.50 -59.82
C PHE A 165 9.74 -22.29 -59.81
N ALA A 166 9.04 -23.31 -59.31
CA ALA A 166 7.66 -23.18 -58.91
C ALA A 166 7.58 -21.87 -58.13
N ARG A 167 6.92 -20.88 -58.73
CA ARG A 167 6.47 -19.67 -58.07
C ARG A 167 5.49 -20.16 -57.03
N ASN A 168 6.01 -20.55 -55.87
CA ASN A 168 5.21 -20.75 -54.70
C ASN A 168 4.72 -19.34 -54.36
N THR A 169 3.52 -19.01 -54.84
CA THR A 169 2.77 -17.86 -54.40
C THR A 169 2.34 -18.13 -52.97
N GLY A 170 3.31 -18.17 -52.05
CA GLY A 170 3.07 -17.84 -50.66
C GLY A 170 2.70 -16.37 -50.67
N ALA A 171 1.41 -16.10 -50.49
CA ALA A 171 0.92 -14.76 -50.22
C ALA A 171 1.76 -14.13 -49.08
N PRO A 172 1.98 -12.81 -49.08
CA PRO A 172 2.53 -12.14 -47.91
C PRO A 172 1.54 -12.36 -46.77
N VAL A 173 1.88 -13.24 -45.83
CA VAL A 173 1.14 -13.35 -44.57
C VAL A 173 1.44 -12.05 -43.83
N SER A 174 0.52 -11.11 -43.92
CA SER A 174 0.43 -9.97 -43.01
C SER A 174 0.50 -10.49 -41.57
N PRO A 175 1.38 -9.97 -40.71
CA PRO A 175 1.36 -10.34 -39.30
C PRO A 175 -0.01 -9.92 -38.73
N GLN A 176 -0.79 -10.89 -38.28
CA GLN A 176 -1.99 -10.60 -37.50
C GLN A 176 -1.56 -9.86 -36.21
N PRO A 177 -2.25 -8.80 -35.79
CA PRO A 177 -2.00 -8.21 -34.49
C PRO A 177 -2.30 -9.26 -33.42
N ALA A 178 -1.35 -9.50 -32.53
CA ALA A 178 -1.57 -10.31 -31.34
C ALA A 178 -2.68 -9.62 -30.53
N ILE A 179 -3.86 -10.23 -30.50
CA ILE A 179 -4.87 -9.91 -29.50
C ILE A 179 -4.31 -10.44 -28.18
N VAL A 180 -3.93 -9.50 -27.32
CA VAL A 180 -3.59 -9.77 -25.93
C VAL A 180 -4.89 -10.10 -25.23
N ASP A 181 -5.12 -11.38 -24.95
CA ASP A 181 -6.11 -11.76 -23.93
C ASP A 181 -5.57 -11.29 -22.57
N LEU A 182 -6.04 -10.12 -22.13
CA LEU A 182 -6.05 -9.80 -20.70
C LEU A 182 -7.04 -10.77 -20.05
N VAL A 183 -6.51 -11.90 -19.59
CA VAL A 183 -7.23 -12.71 -18.60
C VAL A 183 -7.06 -12.01 -17.25
N ASP A 184 -8.21 -11.62 -16.69
CA ASP A 184 -8.41 -11.13 -15.34
C ASP A 184 -7.53 -11.86 -14.30
N LEU A 185 -6.62 -11.12 -13.68
CA LEU A 185 -6.00 -11.50 -12.40
C LEU A 185 -6.82 -10.95 -11.23
N SER A 186 -8.15 -11.12 -11.28
CA SER A 186 -9.03 -10.93 -10.13
C SER A 186 -9.61 -12.28 -9.72
N SER A 187 -8.80 -13.09 -9.04
CA SER A 187 -9.21 -14.14 -8.10
C SER A 187 -7.98 -14.93 -7.63
N ARG A 188 -7.30 -14.45 -6.59
CA ARG A 188 -6.74 -15.22 -5.46
C ARG A 188 -5.93 -14.31 -4.54
#